data_AF-A0AAW0HQJ2-F1
#
_entry.id   AF-A0AAW0HQJ2-F1
#
_cell.length_a   1.000
_cell.length_b   1.000
_cell.length_c   1.000
_cell.angle_alpha   90.00
_cell.angle_beta   90.00
_cell.angle_gamma   90.00
#
_symmetry.space_group_name_H-M   'P 1'
#
loop_
_entity.id
_entity.type
_entity.pdbx_description
1 polymer ?
#
loop_
_entity_poly.entity_id
_entity_poly.type
_entity_poly.pdbx_seq_one_letter_code
_entity_poly.pdbx_strand_id
1 'polypeptide(L)' 'MVAGANFYIVGRDPAGMPHPETGKDLYEPTHGAKVLTMAPGLITLEIVPFRVAAYNKKKKRMDYYDSEQ' A
#
# COMPACT_ATOMS: atom_id res chain seq x y z
N MET A 1 -17.46 -13.32 6.88
CA MET A 1 -16.02 -13.64 6.94
C MET A 1 -15.57 -14.05 5.54
N VAL A 2 -14.59 -13.39 4.96
CA VAL A 2 -13.95 -13.83 3.71
C VAL A 2 -12.59 -14.40 4.11
N ALA A 3 -12.42 -15.72 4.02
CA ALA A 3 -11.19 -16.49 4.31
C ALA A 3 -10.62 -16.51 5.75
N GLY A 4 -11.20 -15.80 6.74
CA GLY A 4 -10.77 -15.92 8.16
C GLY A 4 -9.50 -15.13 8.53
N ALA A 5 -9.08 -14.18 7.70
CA ALA A 5 -7.99 -13.25 8.04
C ALA A 5 -8.45 -12.19 9.05
N ASN A 6 -7.64 -11.95 10.07
CA ASN A 6 -7.83 -10.86 11.04
C ASN A 6 -7.06 -9.59 10.67
N PHE A 7 -5.99 -9.72 9.88
CA PHE A 7 -5.12 -8.62 9.47
C PHE A 7 -4.99 -8.57 7.95
N TYR A 8 -4.96 -7.37 7.37
CA TYR A 8 -4.75 -7.15 5.95
C TYR A 8 -3.63 -6.14 5.72
N ILE A 9 -2.54 -6.61 5.12
CA ILE A 9 -1.36 -5.79 4.82
C ILE A 9 -1.62 -4.97 3.56
N VAL A 10 -1.47 -3.65 3.65
CA VAL A 10 -1.62 -2.74 2.50
C VAL A 10 -0.36 -1.89 2.32
N GLY A 11 0.18 -1.85 1.10
CA GLY A 11 1.35 -1.03 0.73
C GLY A 11 0.97 0.23 -0.06
N ARG A 12 1.95 0.84 -0.72
CA ARG A 12 1.75 1.92 -1.69
C ARG A 12 1.13 1.37 -2.98
N ASP A 13 0.06 2.02 -3.44
CA ASP A 13 -0.66 1.70 -4.68
C ASP A 13 -1.17 0.23 -4.76
N PRO A 14 -2.04 -0.20 -3.81
CA PRO A 14 -2.57 -1.55 -3.84
C PRO A 14 -3.46 -1.74 -5.07
N ALA A 15 -3.11 -2.71 -5.93
CA ALA A 15 -3.78 -3.01 -7.20
C ALA A 15 -3.76 -1.88 -8.25
N GLY A 16 -2.86 -0.91 -8.14
CA GLY A 16 -2.69 0.10 -9.17
C GLY A 16 -1.93 -0.38 -10.40
N MET A 17 -2.11 0.34 -11.51
CA MET A 17 -1.43 0.13 -12.77
C MET A 17 -1.17 1.48 -13.46
N PRO A 18 -0.19 1.57 -14.36
CA PRO A 18 0.00 2.75 -15.18
C PRO A 18 -1.18 2.96 -16.13
N HIS A 19 -1.57 4.21 -16.34
CA HIS A 19 -2.57 4.61 -17.31
C HIS A 19 -2.08 4.25 -18.73
N PRO A 20 -2.87 3.53 -19.55
CA PRO A 20 -2.42 2.99 -20.85
C PRO A 20 -1.87 4.05 -21.82
N GLU A 21 -2.46 5.24 -21.83
CA GLU A 21 -2.07 6.31 -22.76
C GLU A 21 -1.08 7.33 -22.19
N THR A 22 -1.12 7.62 -20.88
CA THR A 22 -0.35 8.71 -20.27
C THR A 22 0.86 8.20 -19.48
N GLY A 23 0.94 6.91 -19.20
CA GLY A 23 2.01 6.28 -18.41
C GLY A 23 2.08 6.72 -16.95
N LYS A 24 1.16 7.57 -16.49
CA LYS A 24 1.05 8.00 -15.09
C LYS A 24 0.31 6.94 -14.27
N ASP A 25 0.54 6.91 -12.97
CA ASP A 25 -0.23 6.04 -12.07
C ASP A 25 -1.74 6.31 -12.23
N LEU A 26 -2.53 5.27 -12.46
CA LEU A 26 -3.98 5.38 -12.71
C LEU A 26 -4.74 5.77 -11.43
N TYR A 27 -4.19 5.45 -10.27
CA TYR A 27 -4.69 5.86 -8.97
C TYR A 27 -3.64 6.64 -8.20
N GLU A 28 -4.10 7.51 -7.30
CA GLU A 28 -3.20 8.16 -6.35
C GLU A 28 -2.68 7.12 -5.35
N PRO A 29 -1.36 7.05 -5.11
CA PRO A 29 -0.72 5.96 -4.38
C PRO A 29 -1.16 5.77 -2.91
N THR A 30 -1.79 6.77 -2.29
CA THR A 30 -2.30 6.71 -0.91
C THR A 30 -3.80 6.41 -0.83
N HIS A 31 -4.54 6.50 -1.94
CA HIS A 31 -5.99 6.30 -1.95
C HIS A 31 -6.40 4.91 -1.49
N GLY A 32 -5.69 3.85 -1.90
CA GLY A 32 -6.06 2.49 -1.53
C GLY A 32 -6.07 2.24 -0.02
N ALA A 33 -5.06 2.73 0.70
CA ALA A 33 -5.00 2.60 2.17
C ALA A 33 -6.07 3.46 2.88
N LYS A 34 -6.33 4.68 2.39
CA LYS A 34 -7.37 5.56 2.95
C LYS A 34 -8.78 5.00 2.73
N VAL A 35 -9.05 4.46 1.55
CA VAL A 35 -10.37 3.88 1.23
C VAL A 35 -10.60 2.62 2.05
N LEU A 36 -9.60 1.75 2.20
CA LEU A 36 -9.72 0.53 3.01
C LEU A 36 -9.93 0.82 4.51
N THR A 37 -9.35 1.89 5.06
CA THR A 37 -9.55 2.26 6.47
C THR A 37 -10.94 2.85 6.75
N MET A 38 -11.62 3.41 5.73
CA MET A 38 -12.96 4.00 5.86
C MET A 38 -14.07 3.11 5.28
N ALA A 39 -13.74 1.94 4.73
CA ALA A 39 -14.70 1.10 4.03
C ALA A 39 -15.72 0.47 5.00
N PRO A 40 -17.03 0.72 4.82
CA PRO A 40 -18.06 0.13 5.66
C PRO A 40 -18.12 -1.39 5.45
N GLY A 41 -18.13 -2.15 6.54
CA GLY A 41 -18.18 -3.63 6.50
C GLY A 41 -16.86 -4.34 6.78
N LEU A 42 -15.73 -3.61 6.89
CA LEU A 42 -14.43 -4.15 7.32
C LEU A 42 -14.24 -4.16 8.86
N ILE A 43 -15.32 -4.39 9.62
CA ILE A 43 -15.32 -4.29 11.09
C ILE A 43 -14.51 -5.38 11.82
N THR A 44 -14.23 -6.51 11.16
CA THR A 44 -13.50 -7.65 11.75
C THR A 44 -12.07 -7.80 11.21
N LEU A 45 -11.59 -6.83 10.43
CA LEU A 45 -10.30 -6.88 9.75
C LEU A 45 -9.49 -5.63 10.10
N GLU A 46 -8.32 -5.83 10.69
CA GLU A 46 -7.39 -4.76 11.00
C GLU A 46 -6.48 -4.50 9.80
N ILE A 47 -6.46 -3.26 9.30
CA ILE A 47 -5.61 -2.87 8.17
C ILE A 47 -4.23 -2.49 8.70
N VAL A 48 -3.17 -3.12 8.16
CA VAL A 48 -1.77 -2.86 8.53
C VAL A 48 -1.07 -2.14 7.37
N PRO A 49 -0.95 -0.81 7.40
CA PRO A 49 -0.35 -0.03 6.32
C PRO A 49 1.18 -0.05 6.37
N PHE A 50 1.81 -0.20 5.21
CA PHE A 50 3.26 -0.16 5.02
C PHE A 50 3.66 0.99 4.08
N ARG A 51 4.79 1.63 4.38
CA ARG A 51 5.43 2.62 3.50
C ARG A 51 6.15 1.91 2.35
N VAL A 52 6.48 2.66 1.30
CA VAL A 52 7.27 2.15 0.16
C VAL A 52 8.56 1.54 0.70
N ALA A 53 8.88 0.30 0.32
CA ALA A 53 10.16 -0.32 0.61
C ALA A 53 11.02 -0.35 -0.66
N ALA A 54 12.26 0.13 -0.56
CA ALA A 54 13.21 0.17 -1.66
C ALA A 54 14.56 -0.41 -1.23
N TYR A 55 15.37 -0.81 -2.20
CA TYR A 55 16.68 -1.37 -1.90
C TYR A 55 17.63 -0.26 -1.39
N ASN A 56 18.02 -0.34 -0.12
CA ASN A 56 18.94 0.60 0.48
C ASN A 56 20.39 0.20 0.15
N LYS A 57 21.00 0.93 -0.78
CA LYS A 57 22.39 0.70 -1.22
C LYS A 57 23.43 0.84 -0.10
N LYS A 58 23.19 1.68 0.92
CA LYS A 58 24.09 1.82 2.08
C LYS A 58 24.02 0.61 3.00
N LYS A 59 22.80 0.12 3.27
CA LYS A 59 22.56 -1.02 4.18
C LYS A 59 22.59 -2.39 3.49
N LYS A 60 22.71 -2.43 2.16
CA LYS A 60 22.68 -3.64 1.31
C LYS A 60 21.48 -4.57 1.60
N ARG A 61 20.32 -3.97 1.89
CA ARG A 61 19.06 -4.69 2.19
C ARG A 61 17.85 -3.84 1.82
N MET A 62 16.68 -4.48 1.72
CA MET A 62 15.40 -3.77 1.59
C MET A 62 15.14 -2.97 2.87
N ASP A 63 14.77 -1.70 2.71
CA ASP A 63 14.45 -0.79 3.81
C ASP A 63 13.27 0.09 3.42
N TYR A 64 12.58 0.66 4.40
CA TYR A 64 11.54 1.64 4.11
C TYR A 64 12.17 2.88 3.50
N TYR A 65 11.58 3.33 2.40
CA TYR A 65 11.94 4.57 1.76
C TYR A 65 11.50 5.72 2.67
N ASP A 66 12.47 6.53 3.05
CA ASP A 66 12.28 7.75 3.81
C ASP A 66 12.81 8.90 2.95
N SER A 67 11.92 9.80 2.54
CA SER A 67 12.26 10.95 1.70
C SER A 67 13.09 12.00 2.45
N GLU A 68 13.20 11.89 3.77
CA GLU A 68 13.97 12.80 4.62
C GLU A 68 15.41 12.30 4.90
N GLN A 69 15.87 11.25 4.21
CA GLN A 69 17.15 10.56 4.47
C GLN A 69 18.24 10.72 3.39
#